data_AF-A0A2W7LN61-F1
#
_entry.id   AF-A0A2W7LN61-F1
#
_cell.length_a   1.000
_cell.length_b   1.000
_cell.length_c   1.000
_cell.angle_alpha   90.00
_cell.angle_beta   90.00
_cell.angle_gamma   90.00
#
_symmetry.space_group_name_H-M   'P 1'
#
loop_
_entity.id
_entity.type
_entity.pdbx_description
1 polymer ?
#
loop_
_entity_poly.entity_id
_entity_poly.type
_entity_poly.pdbx_seq_one_letter_code
_entity_poly.pdbx_strand_id
1 'polypeptide(L)'
;MGILQNVKNRLLYPAAYAYVSMQSDLNRLKSIGKKDKVVFAKPYQGEKILMIALFEKGEIRQDILHLLASAKRQGIYVLCVNTLKIGNPSQYDDVVDCYIEKYNFGRDFGSYQTGFNYLYKQGLAEQCPRLLMLNDSVFYSESKNCAFLKDMLESPIEALGGTENFEIEHHLGSFCIAFAGNVLRHPKLRKYWASYKCSDVRPLVIKRGEMALSKALRSCVSSPENFRAHYDVAAASAYLRANPDVLNGIHALVREDVNPEFPSFSFGHVSEKVVAKYLHNSASLVGVNLEGTELEKLENLPVHYTESIEDYSRFIGASVMGGEHVGEALKGSLRSEALYAFLDFFIKGSQVHQNGIFLHRIGLPFIKLDGLYRGAFSVRDVETIADDLSEEQASRFRRLMYARPFGRNTLFGWKRAAFERGLI
;
A
#
# COMPACT_ATOMS: atom_id res chain seq x y z
N MET A 1 -18.38 18.97 -5.04
CA MET A 1 -18.10 19.60 -3.73
C MET A 1 -18.13 21.10 -3.91
N GLY A 2 -18.83 21.87 -3.06
CA GLY A 2 -18.95 23.32 -3.25
C GLY A 2 -17.61 24.05 -3.10
N ILE A 3 -17.30 24.95 -4.04
CA ILE A 3 -16.08 25.78 -4.07
C ILE A 3 -15.79 26.44 -2.70
N LEU A 4 -16.85 26.83 -1.99
CA LEU A 4 -16.79 27.47 -0.67
C LEU A 4 -16.08 26.61 0.40
N GLN A 5 -16.32 25.30 0.41
CA GLN A 5 -15.73 24.39 1.39
C GLN A 5 -14.22 24.20 1.13
N ASN A 6 -13.83 24.13 -0.15
CA ASN A 6 -12.42 24.02 -0.54
C ASN A 6 -11.62 25.28 -0.15
N VAL A 7 -12.22 26.48 -0.30
CA VAL A 7 -11.61 27.74 0.13
C VAL A 7 -11.44 27.77 1.65
N LYS A 8 -12.48 27.41 2.41
CA LYS A 8 -12.41 27.34 3.89
C LYS A 8 -11.32 26.37 4.36
N ASN A 9 -11.21 25.19 3.76
CA ASN A 9 -10.20 24.21 4.14
C ASN A 9 -8.78 24.69 3.79
N ARG A 10 -8.59 25.43 2.69
CA ARG A 10 -7.31 26.09 2.36
C ARG A 10 -6.89 27.12 3.40
N LEU A 11 -7.82 27.96 3.86
CA LEU A 11 -7.54 29.00 4.86
C LEU A 11 -7.20 28.42 6.24
N LEU A 12 -7.81 27.28 6.61
CA LEU A 12 -7.58 26.62 7.89
C LEU A 12 -6.31 25.76 7.94
N TYR A 13 -5.73 25.40 6.78
CA TYR A 13 -4.60 24.49 6.71
C TYR A 13 -3.34 24.98 7.44
N PRO A 14 -2.87 26.24 7.29
CA PRO A 14 -1.70 26.73 8.03
C PRO A 14 -1.86 26.63 9.55
N ALA A 15 -3.05 26.95 10.06
CA ALA A 15 -3.37 26.84 11.48
C ALA A 15 -3.38 25.36 11.93
N ALA A 16 -3.97 24.46 11.13
CA ALA A 16 -3.96 23.03 11.39
C ALA A 16 -2.53 22.46 11.42
N TYR A 17 -1.68 22.84 10.46
CA TYR A 17 -0.29 22.43 10.41
C TYR A 17 0.49 22.90 11.64
N ALA A 18 0.34 24.19 12.02
CA ALA A 18 0.98 24.75 13.19
C ALA A 18 0.55 24.02 14.48
N TYR A 19 -0.75 23.73 14.61
CA TYR A 19 -1.30 23.00 15.75
C TYR A 19 -0.73 21.58 15.86
N VAL A 20 -0.74 20.80 14.79
CA VAL A 20 -0.21 19.42 14.78
C VAL A 20 1.31 19.42 15.01
N SER A 21 2.02 20.41 14.48
CA SER A 21 3.46 20.57 14.71
C SER A 21 3.77 20.85 16.19
N MET A 22 3.02 21.77 16.81
CA MET A 22 3.13 22.07 18.24
C MET A 22 2.84 20.83 19.10
N GLN A 23 1.81 20.05 18.75
CA GLN A 23 1.53 18.78 19.43
C GLN A 23 2.69 17.79 19.31
N SER A 24 3.28 17.65 18.11
CA SER A 24 4.46 16.80 17.89
C SER A 24 5.66 17.26 18.72
N ASP A 25 5.89 18.57 18.84
CA ASP A 25 7.01 19.10 19.64
C ASP A 25 6.77 18.94 21.15
N LEU A 26 5.54 19.14 21.63
CA LEU A 26 5.17 18.83 23.00
C LEU A 26 5.35 17.34 23.30
N ASN A 27 4.97 16.44 22.38
CA ASN A 27 5.16 15.01 22.56
C ASN A 27 6.64 14.62 22.53
N ARG A 28 7.46 15.30 21.71
CA ARG A 28 8.91 15.17 21.74
C ARG A 28 9.46 15.53 23.11
N LEU A 29 9.07 16.67 23.68
CA LEU A 29 9.51 17.07 25.02
C LEU A 29 9.12 16.03 26.08
N LYS A 30 7.91 15.49 26.02
CA LYS A 30 7.44 14.42 26.91
C LYS A 30 8.22 13.10 26.76
N SER A 31 8.76 12.83 25.57
CA SER A 31 9.59 11.64 25.33
C SER A 31 11.00 11.76 25.91
N ILE A 32 11.48 12.98 26.22
CA ILE A 32 12.82 13.18 26.79
C ILE A 32 12.92 12.46 28.13
N GLY A 33 13.98 11.67 28.30
CA GLY A 33 14.22 10.87 29.51
C GLY A 33 13.43 9.56 29.58
N LYS A 34 12.48 9.31 28.66
CA LYS A 34 11.85 7.99 28.52
C LYS A 34 12.80 7.06 27.76
N LYS A 35 13.28 6.02 28.43
CA LYS A 35 14.13 4.99 27.83
C LYS A 35 13.29 3.85 27.29
N ASP A 36 13.73 3.27 26.18
CA ASP A 36 13.18 2.03 25.65
C ASP A 36 13.49 0.89 26.62
N LYS A 37 12.47 0.06 26.92
CA LYS A 37 12.55 -1.06 27.85
C LYS A 37 12.53 -2.36 27.04
N VAL A 38 13.66 -3.04 26.99
CA VAL A 38 13.70 -4.44 26.54
C VAL A 38 13.10 -5.29 27.65
N VAL A 39 11.93 -5.88 27.41
CA VAL A 39 11.22 -6.67 28.42
C VAL A 39 11.82 -8.08 28.50
N PHE A 40 12.05 -8.69 27.35
CA PHE A 40 12.79 -9.93 27.19
C PHE A 40 13.47 -9.96 25.82
N ALA A 41 14.55 -10.72 25.72
CA ALA A 41 15.25 -11.00 24.47
C ALA A 41 15.93 -12.37 24.57
N LYS A 42 15.56 -13.29 23.68
CA LYS A 42 16.20 -14.60 23.53
C LYS A 42 17.55 -14.45 22.81
N PRO A 43 18.50 -15.38 23.04
CA PRO A 43 19.74 -15.43 22.28
C PRO A 43 19.47 -15.48 20.78
N TYR A 44 20.29 -14.78 20.02
CA TYR A 44 20.22 -14.73 18.56
C TYR A 44 21.38 -15.53 17.96
N GLN A 45 21.09 -16.35 16.94
CA GLN A 45 22.01 -17.33 16.37
C GLN A 45 22.22 -17.12 14.86
N GLY A 46 22.01 -15.89 14.36
CA GLY A 46 22.23 -15.55 12.96
C GLY A 46 21.05 -15.89 12.03
N GLU A 47 19.85 -16.07 12.59
CA GLU A 47 18.63 -16.30 11.83
C GLU A 47 18.24 -15.08 10.99
N LYS A 48 17.36 -15.26 10.00
CA LYS A 48 16.67 -14.12 9.39
C LYS A 48 15.81 -13.43 10.46
N ILE A 49 15.67 -12.11 10.38
CA ILE A 49 14.93 -11.32 11.38
C ILE A 49 13.64 -10.79 10.77
N LEU A 50 12.52 -10.93 11.47
CA LEU A 50 11.31 -10.15 11.26
C LEU A 50 11.22 -9.11 12.37
N MET A 51 11.28 -7.83 12.00
CA MET A 51 11.09 -6.71 12.91
C MET A 51 9.72 -6.07 12.66
N ILE A 52 8.87 -6.00 13.68
CA ILE A 52 7.53 -5.42 13.57
C ILE A 52 7.33 -4.25 14.54
N ALA A 53 6.85 -3.12 14.00
CA ALA A 53 6.39 -1.99 14.78
C ALA A 53 4.92 -2.18 15.17
N LEU A 54 4.63 -2.05 16.48
CA LEU A 54 3.32 -2.28 17.07
C LEU A 54 2.78 -1.02 17.81
N PHE A 55 1.47 -0.89 17.76
CA PHE A 55 0.60 0.05 18.45
C PHE A 55 -0.54 -0.74 19.11
N GLU A 56 -0.17 -1.81 19.81
CA GLU A 56 -1.10 -2.79 20.40
C GLU A 56 -1.21 -2.56 21.91
N LYS A 57 -2.45 -2.51 22.41
CA LYS A 57 -2.77 -2.23 23.83
C LYS A 57 -3.44 -3.44 24.46
N GLY A 58 -2.85 -3.94 25.54
CA GLY A 58 -3.38 -5.08 26.29
C GLY A 58 -2.96 -6.41 25.66
N GLU A 59 -3.43 -6.70 24.45
CA GLU A 59 -3.18 -7.94 23.72
C GLU A 59 -2.71 -7.65 22.29
N ILE A 60 -2.03 -8.62 21.65
CA ILE A 60 -1.64 -8.53 20.25
C ILE A 60 -2.81 -9.01 19.39
N ARG A 61 -3.14 -8.23 18.35
CA ARG A 61 -4.17 -8.60 17.37
C ARG A 61 -3.92 -9.98 16.75
N GLN A 62 -4.96 -10.78 16.59
CA GLN A 62 -4.85 -12.17 16.16
C GLN A 62 -4.22 -12.37 14.78
N ASP A 63 -4.52 -11.51 13.81
CA ASP A 63 -3.92 -11.59 12.48
C ASP A 63 -2.39 -11.36 12.53
N ILE A 64 -1.92 -10.53 13.45
CA ILE A 64 -0.49 -10.36 13.74
C ILE A 64 0.04 -11.64 14.37
N LEU A 65 -0.67 -12.25 15.34
CA LEU A 65 -0.24 -13.53 15.92
C LEU A 65 -0.10 -14.64 14.88
N HIS A 66 -1.01 -14.72 13.90
CA HIS A 66 -0.91 -15.68 12.80
C HIS A 66 0.32 -15.42 11.90
N LEU A 67 0.64 -14.15 11.64
CA LEU A 67 1.88 -13.75 10.96
C LEU A 67 3.13 -14.17 11.75
N LEU A 68 3.18 -13.86 13.06
CA LEU A 68 4.32 -14.17 13.92
C LEU A 68 4.51 -15.69 14.05
N ALA A 69 3.43 -16.45 14.25
CA ALA A 69 3.47 -17.91 14.26
C ALA A 69 3.97 -18.48 12.92
N SER A 70 3.54 -17.91 11.79
CA SER A 70 4.07 -18.29 10.48
C SER A 70 5.56 -18.01 10.35
N ALA A 71 6.04 -16.89 10.90
CA ALA A 71 7.46 -16.56 10.90
C ALA A 71 8.27 -17.57 11.74
N LYS A 72 7.79 -17.90 12.94
CA LYS A 72 8.46 -18.88 13.81
C LYS A 72 8.53 -20.27 13.20
N ARG A 73 7.47 -20.74 12.52
CA ARG A 73 7.50 -22.01 11.78
C ARG A 73 8.58 -22.06 10.70
N GLN A 74 9.01 -20.91 10.19
CA GLN A 74 10.08 -20.79 9.19
C GLN A 74 11.46 -20.50 9.82
N GLY A 75 11.60 -20.61 11.15
CA GLY A 75 12.87 -20.39 11.85
C GLY A 75 13.32 -18.92 11.88
N ILE A 76 12.39 -17.98 11.77
CA ILE A 76 12.69 -16.54 11.76
C ILE A 76 12.73 -16.00 13.19
N TYR A 77 13.70 -15.14 13.49
CA TYR A 77 13.79 -14.42 14.75
C TYR A 77 12.83 -13.21 14.75
N VAL A 78 11.92 -13.14 15.71
CA VAL A 78 10.86 -12.13 15.79
C VAL A 78 11.20 -11.05 16.81
N LEU A 79 11.41 -9.84 16.33
CA LEU A 79 11.66 -8.62 17.11
C LEU A 79 10.43 -7.70 17.06
N CYS A 80 9.76 -7.52 18.20
CA CYS A 80 8.59 -6.65 18.34
C CYS A 80 8.96 -5.35 19.06
N VAL A 81 8.57 -4.20 18.50
CA VAL A 81 8.70 -2.88 19.14
C VAL A 81 7.32 -2.26 19.31
N ASN A 82 6.83 -2.19 20.54
CA ASN A 82 5.47 -1.73 20.86
C ASN A 82 5.46 -0.39 21.61
N THR A 83 4.39 0.39 21.41
CA THR A 83 4.21 1.74 21.94
C THR A 83 3.11 1.90 22.99
N LEU A 84 2.14 0.97 23.09
CA LEU A 84 1.00 1.06 24.03
C LEU A 84 1.02 0.07 25.20
N LYS A 85 1.96 -0.88 25.20
CA LYS A 85 2.19 -1.94 26.19
C LYS A 85 1.15 -3.07 26.15
N ILE A 86 1.66 -4.27 26.39
CA ILE A 86 0.90 -5.53 26.50
C ILE A 86 0.80 -5.87 27.98
N GLY A 87 -0.34 -6.41 28.42
CA GLY A 87 -0.59 -6.74 29.82
C GLY A 87 0.32 -7.86 30.33
N ASN A 88 0.42 -8.95 29.57
CA ASN A 88 1.27 -10.09 29.87
C ASN A 88 2.13 -10.48 28.65
N PRO A 89 3.32 -9.89 28.44
CA PRO A 89 4.14 -10.17 27.27
C PRO A 89 4.63 -11.63 27.16
N SER A 90 4.82 -12.33 28.28
CA SER A 90 5.37 -13.70 28.28
C SER A 90 4.41 -14.75 27.69
N GLN A 91 3.10 -14.43 27.59
CA GLN A 91 2.16 -15.30 26.89
C GLN A 91 2.50 -15.49 25.40
N TYR A 92 3.36 -14.61 24.85
CA TYR A 92 3.76 -14.61 23.45
C TYR A 92 5.20 -15.12 23.25
N ASP A 93 5.82 -15.72 24.28
CA ASP A 93 7.21 -16.20 24.21
C ASP A 93 7.41 -17.24 23.09
N ASP A 94 6.39 -18.00 22.71
CA ASP A 94 6.49 -18.97 21.62
C ASP A 94 6.56 -18.31 20.23
N VAL A 95 6.05 -17.08 20.10
CA VAL A 95 5.94 -16.35 18.82
C VAL A 95 6.79 -15.09 18.74
N VAL A 96 7.37 -14.64 19.85
CA VAL A 96 8.23 -13.45 19.95
C VAL A 96 9.55 -13.82 20.61
N ASP A 97 10.67 -13.45 20.00
CA ASP A 97 11.99 -13.70 20.56
C ASP A 97 12.54 -12.48 21.31
N CYS A 98 12.18 -11.27 20.87
CA CYS A 98 12.55 -10.03 21.56
C CYS A 98 11.37 -9.04 21.56
N TYR A 99 11.04 -8.54 22.73
CA TYR A 99 9.96 -7.56 22.91
C TYR A 99 10.49 -6.29 23.59
N ILE A 100 10.30 -5.16 22.90
CA ILE A 100 10.74 -3.84 23.33
C ILE A 100 9.53 -2.94 23.49
N GLU A 101 9.42 -2.28 24.64
CA GLU A 101 8.45 -1.22 24.88
C GLU A 101 9.11 0.14 24.76
N LYS A 102 8.50 1.04 24.00
CA LYS A 102 8.94 2.43 23.86
C LYS A 102 7.83 3.42 24.12
N TYR A 103 8.21 4.66 24.35
CA TYR A 103 7.25 5.76 24.41
C TYR A 103 6.61 6.01 23.04
N ASN A 104 5.32 6.35 23.04
CA ASN A 104 4.54 6.62 21.82
C ASN A 104 4.88 8.00 21.23
N PHE A 105 5.98 8.04 20.48
CA PHE A 105 6.43 9.20 19.71
C PHE A 105 7.18 8.76 18.45
N GLY A 106 6.94 9.47 17.34
CA GLY A 106 7.63 9.25 16.06
C GLY A 106 6.93 8.26 15.13
N ARG A 107 5.68 7.88 15.42
CA ARG A 107 4.90 6.89 14.65
C ARG A 107 5.67 5.57 14.46
N ASP A 108 5.37 4.83 13.39
CA ASP A 108 6.02 3.59 12.98
C ASP A 108 7.54 3.76 12.81
N PHE A 109 7.99 4.85 12.19
CA PHE A 109 9.42 5.13 12.03
C PHE A 109 10.18 5.29 13.34
N GLY A 110 9.54 5.82 14.39
CA GLY A 110 10.12 5.84 15.72
C GLY A 110 10.34 4.42 16.28
N SER A 111 9.39 3.51 16.04
CA SER A 111 9.53 2.10 16.40
C SER A 111 10.61 1.39 15.58
N TYR A 112 10.68 1.66 14.28
CA TYR A 112 11.77 1.16 13.43
C TYR A 112 13.13 1.65 13.91
N GLN A 113 13.27 2.94 14.22
CA GLN A 113 14.51 3.50 14.74
C GLN A 113 14.94 2.80 16.02
N THR A 114 14.03 2.57 16.98
CA THR A 114 14.31 1.81 18.20
C THR A 114 14.80 0.39 17.87
N GLY A 115 14.11 -0.32 16.97
CA GLY A 115 14.48 -1.68 16.57
C GLY A 115 15.86 -1.75 15.88
N PHE A 116 16.13 -0.89 14.90
CA PHE A 116 17.43 -0.82 14.23
C PHE A 116 18.56 -0.43 15.19
N ASN A 117 18.33 0.55 16.07
CA ASN A 117 19.33 0.94 17.08
C ASN A 117 19.64 -0.22 18.03
N TYR A 118 18.63 -1.01 18.42
CA TYR A 118 18.82 -2.22 19.21
C TYR A 118 19.67 -3.26 18.44
N LEU A 119 19.32 -3.55 17.17
CA LEU A 119 20.05 -4.50 16.32
C LEU A 119 21.53 -4.14 16.18
N TYR A 120 21.84 -2.87 15.97
CA TYR A 120 23.22 -2.41 15.84
C TYR A 120 23.96 -2.44 17.17
N LYS A 121 23.32 -2.01 18.27
CA LYS A 121 23.93 -2.00 19.60
C LYS A 121 24.27 -3.39 20.10
N GLN A 122 23.43 -4.37 19.79
CA GLN A 122 23.60 -5.77 20.23
C GLN A 122 24.41 -6.63 19.23
N GLY A 123 24.83 -6.07 18.09
CA GLY A 123 25.59 -6.81 17.07
C GLY A 123 24.78 -7.80 16.24
N LEU A 124 23.45 -7.86 16.40
CA LEU A 124 22.56 -8.75 15.63
C LEU A 124 22.65 -8.47 14.12
N ALA A 125 22.80 -7.21 13.74
CA ALA A 125 22.93 -6.79 12.34
C ALA A 125 24.16 -7.39 11.64
N GLU A 126 25.21 -7.75 12.39
CA GLU A 126 26.43 -8.30 11.80
C GLU A 126 26.24 -9.74 11.30
N GLN A 127 25.45 -10.52 12.04
CA GLN A 127 25.18 -11.93 11.73
C GLN A 127 23.90 -12.13 10.92
N CYS A 128 23.03 -11.11 10.84
CA CYS A 128 21.76 -11.19 10.12
C CYS A 128 21.95 -11.31 8.61
N PRO A 129 21.50 -12.44 8.00
CA PRO A 129 21.58 -12.62 6.56
C PRO A 129 20.53 -11.78 5.84
N ARG A 130 19.36 -11.57 6.45
CA ARG A 130 18.28 -10.76 5.90
C ARG A 130 17.28 -10.36 6.99
N LEU A 131 16.84 -9.11 6.93
CA LEU A 131 15.82 -8.55 7.83
C LEU A 131 14.57 -8.16 7.04
N LEU A 132 13.38 -8.47 7.54
CA LEU A 132 12.09 -7.96 7.06
C LEU A 132 11.49 -7.02 8.10
N MET A 133 11.21 -5.79 7.69
CA MET A 133 10.58 -4.76 8.52
C MET A 133 9.09 -4.65 8.16
N LEU A 134 8.22 -4.73 9.18
CA LEU A 134 6.76 -4.70 9.07
C LEU A 134 6.12 -3.73 10.08
N ASN A 135 4.86 -3.33 9.88
CA ASN A 135 4.07 -2.67 10.94
C ASN A 135 2.63 -3.18 11.02
N ASP A 136 1.94 -2.83 12.09
CA ASP A 136 0.57 -3.23 12.38
C ASP A 136 -0.53 -2.31 11.81
N SER A 137 -0.15 -1.33 10.98
CA SER A 137 -1.10 -0.42 10.30
C SER A 137 -1.91 -1.10 9.18
N VAL A 138 -1.76 -2.42 9.06
CA VAL A 138 -2.33 -3.29 8.05
C VAL A 138 -2.90 -4.53 8.72
N PHE A 139 -3.93 -5.12 8.13
CA PHE A 139 -4.45 -6.44 8.50
C PHE A 139 -3.70 -7.54 7.74
N TYR A 140 -3.35 -8.64 8.39
CA TYR A 140 -2.62 -9.76 7.75
C TYR A 140 -3.52 -10.99 7.46
N SER A 141 -3.67 -11.34 6.19
CA SER A 141 -4.34 -12.57 5.73
C SER A 141 -3.50 -13.80 6.06
N GLU A 142 -4.04 -14.72 6.86
CA GLU A 142 -3.30 -15.86 7.39
C GLU A 142 -2.84 -16.81 6.29
N SER A 143 -3.74 -17.11 5.35
CA SER A 143 -3.52 -18.01 4.23
C SER A 143 -2.35 -17.59 3.31
N LYS A 144 -1.97 -16.30 3.34
CA LYS A 144 -0.95 -15.72 2.45
C LYS A 144 0.38 -15.47 3.15
N ASN A 145 0.40 -15.45 4.49
CA ASN A 145 1.59 -15.12 5.28
C ASN A 145 2.78 -16.05 4.98
N CYS A 146 2.55 -17.36 4.84
CA CYS A 146 3.63 -18.33 4.68
C CYS A 146 4.43 -18.11 3.38
N ALA A 147 3.73 -18.05 2.24
CA ALA A 147 4.35 -17.80 0.94
C ALA A 147 5.01 -16.42 0.89
N PHE A 148 4.30 -15.40 1.36
CA PHE A 148 4.82 -14.04 1.36
C PHE A 148 6.11 -13.86 2.18
N LEU A 149 6.16 -14.44 3.39
CA LEU A 149 7.37 -14.38 4.22
C LEU A 149 8.56 -15.02 3.49
N LYS A 150 8.32 -16.16 2.83
CA LYS A 150 9.32 -16.84 2.01
C LYS A 150 9.81 -15.94 0.87
N ASP A 151 8.90 -15.37 0.08
CA ASP A 151 9.22 -14.48 -1.04
C ASP A 151 10.06 -13.29 -0.58
N MET A 152 9.69 -12.66 0.53
CA MET A 152 10.39 -11.50 1.05
C MET A 152 11.75 -11.83 1.66
N LEU A 153 11.89 -12.99 2.32
CA LEU A 153 13.09 -13.38 3.09
C LEU A 153 14.04 -14.32 2.35
N GLU A 154 13.67 -14.87 1.20
CA GLU A 154 14.54 -15.70 0.35
C GLU A 154 14.95 -15.00 -0.95
N SER A 155 14.34 -13.86 -1.28
CA SER A 155 14.69 -13.11 -2.48
C SER A 155 16.17 -12.69 -2.51
N PRO A 156 16.85 -12.81 -3.67
CA PRO A 156 18.21 -12.32 -3.86
C PRO A 156 18.28 -10.78 -3.95
N ILE A 157 17.16 -10.09 -4.13
CA ILE A 157 17.10 -8.62 -4.24
C ILE A 157 17.51 -7.99 -2.91
N GLU A 158 18.51 -7.12 -2.94
CA GLU A 158 19.14 -6.58 -1.73
C GLU A 158 18.22 -5.66 -0.92
N ALA A 159 17.41 -4.83 -1.57
CA ALA A 159 16.38 -4.01 -0.95
C ALA A 159 15.04 -4.25 -1.65
N LEU A 160 14.17 -5.02 -0.99
CA LEU A 160 12.89 -5.46 -1.56
C LEU A 160 11.72 -4.88 -0.76
N GLY A 161 10.96 -3.97 -1.35
CA GLY A 161 9.68 -3.52 -0.78
C GLY A 161 8.57 -4.52 -1.09
N GLY A 162 7.55 -4.61 -0.24
CA GLY A 162 6.33 -5.34 -0.61
C GLY A 162 5.62 -4.63 -1.78
N THR A 163 5.42 -3.33 -1.62
CA THR A 163 4.78 -2.45 -2.62
C THR A 163 5.57 -1.16 -2.77
N GLU A 164 5.16 -0.31 -3.71
CA GLU A 164 5.74 1.00 -3.98
C GLU A 164 4.70 2.12 -3.98
N ASN A 165 5.17 3.37 -4.05
CA ASN A 165 4.34 4.57 -4.02
C ASN A 165 4.86 5.58 -5.03
N PHE A 166 3.94 6.19 -5.79
CA PHE A 166 4.18 7.13 -6.88
C PHE A 166 3.57 8.53 -6.64
N GLU A 167 2.98 8.80 -5.47
CA GLU A 167 2.20 10.02 -5.20
C GLU A 167 3.03 11.32 -5.16
N ILE A 168 4.23 11.28 -4.59
CA ILE A 168 5.10 12.47 -4.42
C ILE A 168 6.43 12.27 -5.15
N GLU A 169 7.12 11.20 -4.79
CA GLU A 169 8.37 10.75 -5.40
C GLU A 169 8.34 9.23 -5.33
N HIS A 170 8.89 8.52 -6.32
CA HIS A 170 8.89 7.06 -6.30
C HIS A 170 9.68 6.50 -5.10
N HIS A 171 9.03 5.74 -4.22
CA HIS A 171 9.64 5.12 -3.05
C HIS A 171 8.97 3.79 -2.68
N LEU A 172 9.66 2.95 -1.90
CA LEU A 172 9.09 1.70 -1.38
C LEU A 172 8.14 2.00 -0.20
N GLY A 173 7.06 1.24 -0.10
CA GLY A 173 6.13 1.33 1.03
C GLY A 173 6.81 0.93 2.34
N SER A 174 6.94 1.86 3.28
CA SER A 174 7.72 1.65 4.52
C SER A 174 7.12 0.64 5.49
N PHE A 175 5.86 0.23 5.31
CA PHE A 175 5.23 -0.81 6.12
C PHE A 175 5.72 -2.23 5.78
N CYS A 176 6.47 -2.41 4.68
CA CYS A 176 7.03 -3.70 4.32
C CYS A 176 8.30 -3.56 3.47
N ILE A 177 9.48 -3.73 4.08
CA ILE A 177 10.76 -3.72 3.37
C ILE A 177 11.67 -4.81 3.91
N ALA A 178 12.24 -5.62 3.01
CA ALA A 178 13.31 -6.55 3.31
C ALA A 178 14.68 -5.99 2.90
N PHE A 179 15.68 -6.26 3.74
CA PHE A 179 17.06 -5.79 3.61
C PHE A 179 17.98 -7.00 3.66
N ALA A 180 18.76 -7.23 2.59
CA ALA A 180 19.86 -8.17 2.62
C ALA A 180 20.92 -7.73 3.63
N GLY A 181 21.68 -8.70 4.17
CA GLY A 181 22.66 -8.45 5.22
C GLY A 181 23.72 -7.41 4.83
N ASN A 182 24.14 -7.36 3.57
CA ASN A 182 25.09 -6.36 3.09
C ASN A 182 24.52 -4.93 3.19
N VAL A 183 23.26 -4.72 2.81
CA VAL A 183 22.55 -3.46 2.97
C VAL A 183 22.34 -3.13 4.44
N LEU A 184 21.94 -4.11 5.25
CA LEU A 184 21.71 -3.96 6.69
C LEU A 184 22.96 -3.45 7.42
N ARG A 185 24.14 -4.00 7.07
CA ARG A 185 25.43 -3.62 7.65
C ARG A 185 26.00 -2.33 7.07
N HIS A 186 25.46 -1.82 5.97
CA HIS A 186 26.04 -0.69 5.24
C HIS A 186 26.08 0.59 6.11
N PRO A 187 27.21 1.34 6.15
CA PRO A 187 27.36 2.52 7.01
C PRO A 187 26.31 3.61 6.77
N LYS A 188 25.86 3.79 5.52
CA LYS A 188 24.82 4.79 5.20
C LYS A 188 23.47 4.47 5.85
N LEU A 189 23.09 3.19 5.92
CA LEU A 189 21.85 2.78 6.58
C LEU A 189 21.95 2.97 8.10
N ARG A 190 23.09 2.60 8.70
CA ARG A 190 23.37 2.87 10.13
C ARG A 190 23.25 4.37 10.43
N LYS A 191 23.87 5.22 9.60
CA LYS A 191 23.82 6.68 9.73
C LYS A 191 22.40 7.21 9.59
N TYR A 192 21.60 6.67 8.66
CA TYR A 192 20.21 7.05 8.49
C TYR A 192 19.42 6.85 9.79
N TRP A 193 19.45 5.65 10.37
CA TRP A 193 18.72 5.34 11.60
C TRP A 193 19.25 6.13 12.81
N ALA A 194 20.57 6.29 12.93
CA ALA A 194 21.17 7.06 14.02
C ALA A 194 20.80 8.56 13.97
N SER A 195 20.56 9.12 12.79
CA SER A 195 20.26 10.55 12.60
C SER A 195 18.78 10.86 12.32
N TYR A 196 17.92 9.83 12.25
CA TYR A 196 16.50 10.01 11.99
C TYR A 196 15.83 10.87 13.07
N LYS A 197 15.11 11.90 12.65
CA LYS A 197 14.42 12.85 13.53
C LYS A 197 12.93 12.54 13.59
N CYS A 198 12.51 11.86 14.66
CA CYS A 198 11.12 11.53 14.96
C CYS A 198 10.18 12.75 14.94
N SER A 199 8.99 12.54 14.40
CA SER A 199 7.88 13.50 14.40
C SER A 199 6.56 12.76 14.29
N ASP A 200 5.48 13.33 14.82
CA ASP A 200 4.12 12.81 14.64
C ASP A 200 3.40 13.46 13.45
N VAL A 201 4.01 14.49 12.84
CA VAL A 201 3.50 15.19 11.66
C VAL A 201 3.72 14.31 10.42
N ARG A 202 2.63 13.77 9.86
CA ARG A 202 2.68 12.77 8.78
C ARG A 202 3.51 13.20 7.56
N PRO A 203 3.39 14.41 6.99
CA PRO A 203 4.26 14.83 5.88
C PRO A 203 5.76 14.83 6.22
N LEU A 204 6.13 15.11 7.47
CA LEU A 204 7.53 15.04 7.91
C LEU A 204 8.00 13.58 8.02
N VAL A 205 7.12 12.66 8.45
CA VAL A 205 7.41 11.23 8.48
C VAL A 205 7.55 10.67 7.08
N ILE A 206 6.69 11.03 6.13
CA ILE A 206 6.83 10.59 4.72
C ILE A 206 8.16 11.10 4.14
N LYS A 207 8.45 12.39 4.32
CA LYS A 207 9.66 13.02 3.75
C LYS A 207 10.97 12.51 4.38
N ARG A 208 11.05 12.46 5.71
CA ARG A 208 12.27 12.06 6.45
C ARG A 208 12.36 10.56 6.67
N GLY A 209 11.22 9.89 6.65
CA GLY A 209 11.05 8.45 6.78
C GLY A 209 11.09 7.81 5.41
N GLU A 210 9.91 7.59 4.83
CA GLU A 210 9.67 6.78 3.62
C GLU A 210 10.60 7.14 2.46
N MET A 211 10.63 8.43 2.10
CA MET A 211 11.41 8.92 0.96
C MET A 211 12.92 8.87 1.25
N ALA A 212 13.36 9.34 2.42
CA ALA A 212 14.77 9.37 2.76
C ALA A 212 15.35 7.96 3.04
N LEU A 213 14.56 7.04 3.57
CA LEU A 213 14.93 5.63 3.70
C LEU A 213 15.13 5.02 2.31
N SER A 214 14.18 5.22 1.39
CA SER A 214 14.33 4.73 0.01
C SER A 214 15.57 5.29 -0.68
N LYS A 215 15.90 6.57 -0.48
CA LYS A 215 17.15 7.17 -0.98
C LYS A 215 18.39 6.54 -0.35
N ALA A 216 18.37 6.29 0.96
CA ALA A 216 19.46 5.62 1.64
C ALA A 216 19.68 4.22 1.06
N LEU A 217 18.61 3.43 0.88
CA LEU A 217 18.66 2.09 0.32
C LEU A 217 19.17 2.06 -1.12
N ARG A 218 18.64 2.91 -2.01
CA ARG A 218 19.16 3.06 -3.38
C ARG A 218 20.66 3.33 -3.42
N SER A 219 21.20 4.01 -2.42
CA SER A 219 22.63 4.31 -2.32
C SER A 219 23.48 3.22 -1.64
N CYS A 220 22.86 2.18 -1.09
CA CYS A 220 23.50 1.03 -0.44
C CYS A 220 23.52 -0.21 -1.32
N VAL A 221 22.57 -0.34 -2.24
CA VAL A 221 22.50 -1.49 -3.15
C VAL A 221 23.63 -1.47 -4.18
N SER A 222 24.03 -2.65 -4.64
CA SER A 222 25.12 -2.86 -5.60
C SER A 222 24.76 -2.42 -7.02
N SER A 223 23.48 -2.45 -7.39
CA SER A 223 22.97 -1.99 -8.69
C SER A 223 21.51 -1.50 -8.57
N PRO A 224 21.01 -0.72 -9.53
CA PRO A 224 19.60 -0.29 -9.53
C PRO A 224 18.59 -1.45 -9.51
N GLU A 225 18.92 -2.59 -10.13
CA GLU A 225 18.08 -3.80 -10.16
C GLU A 225 17.90 -4.43 -8.77
N ASN A 226 18.77 -4.10 -7.82
CA ASN A 226 18.69 -4.60 -6.44
C ASN A 226 17.82 -3.72 -5.53
N PHE A 227 17.15 -2.71 -6.07
CA PHE A 227 16.14 -1.90 -5.39
C PHE A 227 14.79 -2.04 -6.10
N ARG A 228 13.91 -2.90 -5.58
CA ARG A 228 12.63 -3.25 -6.24
C ARG A 228 11.48 -3.42 -5.27
N ALA A 229 10.25 -3.35 -5.78
CA ALA A 229 9.08 -3.88 -5.10
C ALA A 229 8.78 -5.31 -5.57
N HIS A 230 8.29 -6.16 -4.68
CA HIS A 230 7.93 -7.55 -5.01
C HIS A 230 6.68 -7.59 -5.89
N TYR A 231 5.66 -6.80 -5.53
CA TYR A 231 4.50 -6.56 -6.37
C TYR A 231 4.72 -5.30 -7.19
N ASP A 232 5.66 -5.28 -8.14
CA ASP A 232 5.86 -4.15 -9.07
C ASP A 232 4.97 -4.28 -10.33
N VAL A 233 4.99 -3.28 -11.20
CA VAL A 233 4.21 -3.29 -12.45
C VAL A 233 4.61 -4.44 -13.39
N ALA A 234 5.87 -4.86 -13.36
CA ALA A 234 6.35 -5.97 -14.17
C ALA A 234 5.78 -7.31 -13.66
N ALA A 235 5.74 -7.50 -12.34
CA ALA A 235 5.10 -8.65 -11.69
C ALA A 235 3.59 -8.69 -11.99
N ALA A 236 2.90 -7.55 -11.89
CA ALA A 236 1.47 -7.47 -12.23
C ALA A 236 1.20 -7.81 -13.71
N SER A 237 2.01 -7.27 -14.63
CA SER A 237 1.93 -7.55 -16.06
C SER A 237 2.16 -9.03 -16.37
N ALA A 238 3.21 -9.63 -15.79
CA ALA A 238 3.51 -11.04 -15.95
C ALA A 238 2.36 -11.92 -15.41
N TYR A 239 1.84 -11.60 -14.23
CA TYR A 239 0.72 -12.32 -13.63
C TYR A 239 -0.54 -12.27 -14.49
N LEU A 240 -0.96 -11.09 -14.96
CA LEU A 240 -2.17 -10.94 -15.78
C LEU A 240 -2.05 -11.62 -17.15
N ARG A 241 -0.84 -11.66 -17.74
CA ARG A 241 -0.59 -12.40 -18.98
C ARG A 241 -0.66 -13.91 -18.76
N ALA A 242 -0.13 -14.39 -17.64
CA ALA A 242 -0.18 -15.81 -17.27
C ALA A 242 -1.57 -16.27 -16.81
N ASN A 243 -2.44 -15.35 -16.37
CA ASN A 243 -3.77 -15.63 -15.85
C ASN A 243 -4.88 -14.89 -16.65
N PRO A 244 -5.20 -15.36 -17.86
CA PRO A 244 -6.26 -14.81 -18.70
C PRO A 244 -7.58 -14.52 -18.02
N ASP A 245 -8.04 -15.44 -17.17
CA ASP A 245 -9.35 -15.34 -16.52
C ASP A 245 -9.39 -14.20 -15.49
N VAL A 246 -8.26 -13.97 -14.80
CA VAL A 246 -8.12 -12.84 -13.87
C VAL A 246 -8.17 -11.51 -14.63
N LEU A 247 -7.49 -11.44 -15.78
CA LEU A 247 -7.55 -10.26 -16.64
C LEU A 247 -8.97 -10.06 -17.20
N ASN A 248 -9.66 -11.12 -17.61
CA ASN A 248 -11.03 -11.02 -18.10
C ASN A 248 -11.97 -10.45 -17.03
N GLY A 249 -11.82 -10.88 -15.78
CA GLY A 249 -12.59 -10.40 -14.62
C GLY A 249 -11.98 -9.22 -13.88
N ILE A 250 -11.05 -8.45 -14.48
CA ILE A 250 -10.27 -7.42 -13.76
C ILE A 250 -11.15 -6.35 -13.10
N HIS A 251 -12.32 -6.05 -13.66
CA HIS A 251 -13.27 -5.09 -13.11
C HIS A 251 -13.72 -5.43 -11.68
N ALA A 252 -13.82 -6.71 -11.33
CA ALA A 252 -14.15 -7.15 -9.97
C ALA A 252 -13.02 -6.89 -8.95
N LEU A 253 -11.79 -6.73 -9.44
CA LEU A 253 -10.58 -6.50 -8.64
C LEU A 253 -10.17 -5.03 -8.61
N VAL A 254 -10.97 -4.16 -9.23
CA VAL A 254 -10.78 -2.71 -9.22
C VAL A 254 -11.67 -2.09 -8.14
N ARG A 255 -11.07 -1.17 -7.42
CA ARG A 255 -11.67 -0.33 -6.39
C ARG A 255 -12.84 0.48 -6.94
N GLU A 256 -13.93 0.57 -6.19
CA GLU A 256 -15.05 1.45 -6.51
C GLU A 256 -14.68 2.94 -6.31
N ASP A 257 -15.11 3.81 -7.23
CA ASP A 257 -14.75 5.22 -7.15
C ASP A 257 -15.61 6.02 -6.15
N VAL A 258 -15.16 6.04 -4.89
CA VAL A 258 -15.79 6.81 -3.81
C VAL A 258 -15.19 8.22 -3.67
N ASN A 259 -13.99 8.46 -4.18
CA ASN A 259 -13.27 9.72 -4.00
C ASN A 259 -12.47 10.07 -5.27
N PRO A 260 -12.80 11.19 -5.94
CA PRO A 260 -12.15 11.60 -7.19
C PRO A 260 -10.63 11.81 -7.11
N GLU A 261 -10.07 11.94 -5.90
CA GLU A 261 -8.62 12.03 -5.69
C GLU A 261 -7.91 10.70 -5.97
N PHE A 262 -8.64 9.59 -5.93
CA PHE A 262 -8.14 8.27 -6.28
C PHE A 262 -8.73 7.90 -7.65
N PRO A 263 -7.95 7.94 -8.74
CA PRO A 263 -8.46 7.44 -10.01
C PRO A 263 -8.92 5.97 -9.87
N SER A 264 -9.66 5.46 -10.83
CA SER A 264 -10.03 4.04 -10.91
C SER A 264 -9.92 3.58 -12.37
N PHE A 265 -9.69 2.29 -12.57
CA PHE A 265 -9.79 1.68 -13.89
C PHE A 265 -11.27 1.63 -14.31
N SER A 266 -11.57 2.00 -15.55
CA SER A 266 -12.92 1.87 -16.12
C SER A 266 -12.85 1.48 -17.59
N PHE A 267 -13.81 0.65 -18.02
CA PHE A 267 -13.94 0.33 -19.44
C PHE A 267 -14.29 1.55 -20.29
N GLY A 268 -14.94 2.58 -19.73
CA GLY A 268 -15.17 3.85 -20.41
C GLY A 268 -13.86 4.52 -20.85
N HIS A 269 -12.86 4.56 -19.96
CA HIS A 269 -11.55 5.11 -20.32
C HIS A 269 -10.80 4.24 -21.34
N VAL A 270 -10.99 2.91 -21.30
CA VAL A 270 -10.46 2.00 -22.33
C VAL A 270 -11.12 2.30 -23.68
N SER A 271 -12.44 2.52 -23.71
CA SER A 271 -13.18 2.89 -24.93
C SER A 271 -12.63 4.17 -25.55
N GLU A 272 -12.43 5.23 -24.76
CA GLU A 272 -11.87 6.50 -25.24
C GLU A 272 -10.53 6.28 -25.96
N LYS A 273 -9.63 5.50 -25.35
CA LYS A 273 -8.32 5.17 -25.94
C LYS A 273 -8.45 4.32 -27.20
N VAL A 274 -9.30 3.29 -27.18
CA VAL A 274 -9.54 2.41 -28.33
C VAL A 274 -10.09 3.20 -29.51
N VAL A 275 -11.10 4.04 -29.27
CA VAL A 275 -11.70 4.90 -30.29
C VAL A 275 -10.64 5.81 -30.90
N ALA A 276 -9.90 6.54 -30.07
CA ALA A 276 -8.87 7.46 -30.53
C ALA A 276 -7.73 6.79 -31.31
N LYS A 277 -7.39 5.54 -30.98
CA LYS A 277 -6.23 4.82 -31.54
C LYS A 277 -6.55 3.96 -32.75
N TYR A 278 -7.72 3.33 -32.78
CA TYR A 278 -8.06 2.31 -33.78
C TYR A 278 -9.31 2.66 -34.61
N LEU A 279 -10.23 3.46 -34.08
CA LEU A 279 -11.47 3.82 -34.77
C LEU A 279 -11.29 5.21 -35.40
N HIS A 280 -10.68 5.24 -36.58
CA HIS A 280 -10.69 6.43 -37.43
C HIS A 280 -12.09 6.60 -38.02
N ASN A 281 -12.77 7.69 -37.67
CA ASN A 281 -14.09 7.99 -38.24
C ASN A 281 -13.95 8.23 -39.76
N SER A 282 -14.87 7.64 -40.52
CA SER A 282 -15.25 7.94 -41.91
C SER A 282 -15.54 9.42 -42.23
N ALA A 283 -15.34 10.35 -41.30
CA ALA A 283 -15.40 11.79 -41.53
C ALA A 283 -14.32 12.31 -42.51
N SER A 284 -13.22 11.56 -42.71
CA SER A 284 -12.24 11.84 -43.77
C SER A 284 -12.72 11.50 -45.19
N LEU A 285 -13.87 10.85 -45.34
CA LEU A 285 -14.51 10.54 -46.64
C LEU A 285 -15.68 11.49 -47.00
N VAL A 286 -16.14 12.35 -46.08
CA VAL A 286 -17.28 13.27 -46.32
C VAL A 286 -16.92 14.75 -46.10
N GLY A 287 -15.66 15.08 -45.79
CA GLY A 287 -15.17 16.45 -45.86
C GLY A 287 -15.71 17.41 -44.80
N VAL A 288 -15.76 16.98 -43.54
CA VAL A 288 -16.08 17.89 -42.41
C VAL A 288 -14.86 18.01 -41.50
N ASN A 289 -14.33 19.24 -41.41
CA ASN A 289 -13.21 19.60 -40.55
C ASN A 289 -13.55 19.42 -39.07
N LEU A 290 -12.66 18.76 -38.34
CA LEU A 290 -12.68 18.62 -36.88
C LEU A 290 -11.95 19.80 -36.20
N GLU A 291 -12.36 21.02 -36.50
CA GLU A 291 -12.15 22.15 -35.60
C GLU A 291 -13.52 22.70 -35.23
N GLY A 292 -13.93 22.44 -33.99
CA GLY A 292 -15.11 23.07 -33.40
C GLY A 292 -16.45 22.40 -33.68
N THR A 293 -16.60 21.10 -33.41
CA THR A 293 -17.92 20.48 -33.31
C THR A 293 -18.15 19.91 -31.93
N GLU A 294 -19.24 20.37 -31.32
CA GLU A 294 -19.68 20.12 -29.96
C GLU A 294 -19.74 18.62 -29.62
N LEU A 295 -19.25 18.30 -28.42
CA LEU A 295 -19.40 17.03 -27.72
C LEU A 295 -20.87 16.67 -27.38
N GLU A 296 -21.86 17.35 -27.97
CA GLU A 296 -23.29 17.15 -27.71
C GLU A 296 -23.89 15.91 -28.42
N LYS A 297 -23.11 15.19 -29.25
CA LYS A 297 -23.58 13.92 -29.87
C LYS A 297 -23.24 12.65 -29.10
N LEU A 298 -22.80 12.75 -27.84
CA LEU A 298 -22.60 11.59 -26.96
C LEU A 298 -23.85 11.20 -26.15
N GLU A 299 -24.91 12.03 -26.14
CA GLU A 299 -26.14 11.79 -25.36
C GLU A 299 -27.00 10.62 -25.88
N ASN A 300 -26.74 10.11 -27.09
CA ASN A 300 -27.44 8.96 -27.67
C ASN A 300 -26.59 7.68 -27.73
N LEU A 301 -25.50 7.58 -26.97
CA LEU A 301 -24.81 6.30 -26.82
C LEU A 301 -25.68 5.35 -25.99
N PRO A 302 -26.06 4.16 -26.51
CA PRO A 302 -26.73 3.16 -25.70
C PRO A 302 -25.87 2.84 -24.46
N VAL A 303 -26.49 2.83 -23.28
CA VAL A 303 -25.82 2.45 -22.03
C VAL A 303 -25.62 0.94 -22.03
N HIS A 304 -24.38 0.50 -22.23
CA HIS A 304 -24.01 -0.91 -22.19
C HIS A 304 -23.35 -1.26 -20.87
N TYR A 305 -23.87 -2.30 -20.23
CA TYR A 305 -23.30 -2.86 -19.00
C TYR A 305 -22.19 -3.86 -19.35
N THR A 306 -20.96 -3.64 -18.86
CA THR A 306 -19.81 -4.52 -19.11
C THR A 306 -19.11 -4.88 -17.81
N GLU A 307 -19.07 -6.17 -17.46
CA GLU A 307 -18.37 -6.68 -16.27
C GLU A 307 -17.06 -7.43 -16.58
N SER A 308 -16.85 -7.79 -17.85
CA SER A 308 -15.68 -8.54 -18.31
C SER A 308 -15.08 -7.93 -19.58
N ILE A 309 -13.82 -8.29 -19.89
CA ILE A 309 -13.18 -7.91 -21.16
C ILE A 309 -13.91 -8.55 -22.35
N GLU A 310 -14.46 -9.74 -22.19
CA GLU A 310 -15.25 -10.42 -23.23
C GLU A 310 -16.55 -9.67 -23.54
N ASP A 311 -17.29 -9.24 -22.52
CA ASP A 311 -18.51 -8.44 -22.70
C ASP A 311 -18.19 -7.09 -23.33
N TYR A 312 -17.12 -6.46 -22.85
CA TYR A 312 -16.58 -5.23 -23.44
C TYR A 312 -16.20 -5.42 -24.91
N SER A 313 -15.54 -6.54 -25.25
CA SER A 313 -15.14 -6.84 -26.63
C SER A 313 -16.34 -7.09 -27.53
N ARG A 314 -17.38 -7.74 -27.01
CA ARG A 314 -18.65 -7.95 -27.72
C ARG A 314 -19.35 -6.62 -28.00
N PHE A 315 -19.37 -5.72 -27.02
CA PHE A 315 -19.94 -4.37 -27.15
C PHE A 315 -19.24 -3.55 -28.24
N ILE A 316 -17.90 -3.44 -28.18
CA ILE A 316 -17.14 -2.70 -29.19
C ILE A 316 -17.28 -3.36 -30.57
N GLY A 317 -17.21 -4.70 -30.64
CA GLY A 317 -17.38 -5.45 -31.89
C GLY A 317 -18.75 -5.23 -32.55
N ALA A 318 -19.83 -5.15 -31.76
CA ALA A 318 -21.17 -4.84 -32.26
C ALA A 318 -21.30 -3.38 -32.77
N SER A 319 -20.44 -2.47 -32.30
CA SER A 319 -20.44 -1.06 -32.68
C SER A 319 -19.64 -0.77 -33.96
N VAL A 320 -18.88 -1.75 -34.48
CA VAL A 320 -18.08 -1.63 -35.71
C VAL A 320 -18.82 -2.30 -36.89
N MET A 321 -19.09 -1.56 -37.97
CA MET A 321 -19.75 -2.11 -39.17
C MET A 321 -18.88 -3.23 -39.80
N GLY A 322 -19.47 -4.42 -40.03
CA GLY A 322 -18.79 -5.59 -40.62
C GLY A 322 -18.22 -6.62 -39.61
N GLY A 323 -18.68 -6.58 -38.35
CA GLY A 323 -18.10 -7.26 -37.18
C GLY A 323 -18.01 -8.80 -37.16
N GLU A 324 -18.44 -9.53 -38.20
CA GLU A 324 -18.34 -11.01 -38.21
C GLU A 324 -16.95 -11.54 -38.58
N HIS A 325 -16.12 -10.78 -39.31
CA HIS A 325 -14.78 -11.23 -39.75
C HIS A 325 -13.60 -10.58 -39.01
N VAL A 326 -13.86 -9.57 -38.17
CA VAL A 326 -12.84 -8.81 -37.42
C VAL A 326 -12.70 -9.32 -35.96
N GLY A 327 -13.47 -10.35 -35.60
CA GLY A 327 -13.72 -10.75 -34.20
C GLY A 327 -12.48 -11.05 -33.36
N GLU A 328 -11.58 -11.93 -33.81
CA GLU A 328 -10.47 -12.39 -32.96
C GLU A 328 -9.30 -11.40 -32.88
N ALA A 329 -8.93 -10.77 -33.99
CA ALA A 329 -7.87 -9.75 -33.99
C ALA A 329 -8.28 -8.51 -33.16
N LEU A 330 -9.55 -8.11 -33.24
CA LEU A 330 -10.09 -7.03 -32.43
C LEU A 330 -10.14 -7.41 -30.95
N LYS A 331 -10.65 -8.59 -30.59
CA LYS A 331 -10.64 -9.09 -29.20
C LYS A 331 -9.23 -9.09 -28.59
N GLY A 332 -8.24 -9.59 -29.32
CA GLY A 332 -6.84 -9.60 -28.86
C GLY A 332 -6.29 -8.18 -28.62
N SER A 333 -6.68 -7.22 -29.47
CA SER A 333 -6.30 -5.82 -29.33
C SER A 333 -6.99 -5.15 -28.15
N LEU A 334 -8.31 -5.34 -27.99
CA LEU A 334 -9.09 -4.79 -26.87
C LEU A 334 -8.62 -5.33 -25.53
N ARG A 335 -8.29 -6.62 -25.47
CA ARG A 335 -7.70 -7.23 -24.27
C ARG A 335 -6.34 -6.62 -23.92
N SER A 336 -5.52 -6.34 -24.93
CA SER A 336 -4.23 -5.68 -24.72
C SER A 336 -4.41 -4.24 -24.22
N GLU A 337 -5.36 -3.49 -24.77
CA GLU A 337 -5.68 -2.13 -24.30
C GLU A 337 -6.24 -2.12 -22.88
N ALA A 338 -7.10 -3.07 -22.52
CA ALA A 338 -7.58 -3.22 -21.14
C ALA A 338 -6.41 -3.53 -20.17
N LEU A 339 -5.49 -4.42 -20.55
CA LEU A 339 -4.28 -4.69 -19.77
C LEU A 339 -3.43 -3.43 -19.60
N TYR A 340 -3.15 -2.69 -20.69
CA TYR A 340 -2.32 -1.48 -20.62
C TYR A 340 -2.98 -0.38 -19.80
N ALA A 341 -4.28 -0.18 -19.94
CA ALA A 341 -5.02 0.78 -19.13
C ALA A 341 -5.00 0.40 -17.64
N PHE A 342 -5.08 -0.89 -17.31
CA PHE A 342 -4.94 -1.34 -15.92
C PHE A 342 -3.51 -1.12 -15.40
N LEU A 343 -2.47 -1.42 -16.17
CA LEU A 343 -1.08 -1.22 -15.76
C LEU A 343 -0.72 0.27 -15.60
N ASP A 344 -1.22 1.15 -16.48
CA ASP A 344 -1.09 2.61 -16.36
C ASP A 344 -1.72 3.11 -15.05
N PHE A 345 -2.83 2.49 -14.65
CA PHE A 345 -3.52 2.80 -13.41
C PHE A 345 -2.78 2.25 -12.18
N PHE A 346 -2.21 1.05 -12.29
CA PHE A 346 -1.52 0.35 -11.22
C PHE A 346 -0.35 1.15 -10.64
N ILE A 347 0.31 1.96 -11.48
CA ILE A 347 1.45 2.83 -11.11
C ILE A 347 1.05 4.23 -10.66
N LYS A 348 -0.22 4.48 -10.32
CA LYS A 348 -0.69 5.78 -9.81
C LYS A 348 -0.82 5.78 -8.30
N GLY A 349 -0.30 6.84 -7.66
CA GLY A 349 -0.45 7.09 -6.24
C GLY A 349 0.15 5.99 -5.35
N SER A 350 -0.47 5.74 -4.21
CA SER A 350 -0.07 4.67 -3.30
C SER A 350 -0.67 3.34 -3.75
N GLN A 351 0.18 2.44 -4.21
CA GLN A 351 -0.22 1.19 -4.84
C GLN A 351 -1.12 0.31 -3.96
N VAL A 352 -0.85 0.23 -2.65
CA VAL A 352 -1.63 -0.57 -1.70
C VAL A 352 -3.03 0.02 -1.42
N HIS A 353 -3.20 1.34 -1.55
CA HIS A 353 -4.50 1.98 -1.46
C HIS A 353 -5.26 1.90 -2.77
N GLN A 354 -4.53 2.01 -3.89
CA GLN A 354 -5.10 2.07 -5.23
C GLN A 354 -5.54 0.71 -5.76
N ASN A 355 -4.77 -0.34 -5.44
CA ASN A 355 -4.87 -1.69 -6.01
C ASN A 355 -5.06 -2.76 -4.93
N GLY A 356 -5.56 -2.41 -3.74
CA GLY A 356 -5.61 -3.31 -2.58
C GLY A 356 -6.30 -4.65 -2.83
N ILE A 357 -7.43 -4.65 -3.56
CA ILE A 357 -8.18 -5.86 -3.90
C ILE A 357 -7.36 -6.76 -4.83
N PHE A 358 -6.87 -6.21 -5.94
CA PHE A 358 -6.02 -6.94 -6.89
C PHE A 358 -4.74 -7.46 -6.23
N LEU A 359 -4.03 -6.63 -5.46
CA LEU A 359 -2.81 -7.04 -4.75
C LEU A 359 -3.09 -8.19 -3.78
N HIS A 360 -4.18 -8.11 -3.01
CA HIS A 360 -4.59 -9.19 -2.13
C HIS A 360 -4.89 -10.48 -2.91
N ARG A 361 -5.56 -10.37 -4.06
CA ARG A 361 -5.88 -11.52 -4.91
C ARG A 361 -4.62 -12.22 -5.44
N ILE A 362 -3.58 -11.46 -5.79
CA ILE A 362 -2.32 -12.02 -6.32
C ILE A 362 -1.32 -12.47 -5.25
N GLY A 363 -1.71 -12.43 -3.97
CA GLY A 363 -0.95 -13.03 -2.87
C GLY A 363 -0.40 -12.06 -1.83
N LEU A 364 -0.60 -10.74 -1.96
CA LEU A 364 -0.21 -9.80 -0.92
C LEU A 364 -1.02 -10.10 0.36
N PRO A 365 -0.38 -10.41 1.50
CA PRO A 365 -1.14 -10.79 2.70
C PRO A 365 -1.73 -9.59 3.40
N PHE A 366 -1.16 -8.39 3.23
CA PHE A 366 -1.53 -7.25 4.05
C PHE A 366 -2.50 -6.28 3.36
N ILE A 367 -3.47 -5.78 4.14
CA ILE A 367 -4.51 -4.85 3.69
C ILE A 367 -4.46 -3.59 4.56
N LYS A 368 -4.44 -2.39 3.95
CA LYS A 368 -4.39 -1.12 4.70
C LYS A 368 -5.65 -0.90 5.54
N LEU A 369 -5.48 -0.78 6.85
CA LEU A 369 -6.60 -0.56 7.79
C LEU A 369 -7.17 0.86 7.73
N ASP A 370 -6.43 1.83 7.18
CA ASP A 370 -6.91 3.19 6.98
C ASP A 370 -7.56 3.40 5.60
N GLY A 371 -7.68 2.36 4.76
CA GLY A 371 -8.23 2.48 3.41
C GLY A 371 -9.64 3.05 3.37
N LEU A 372 -10.55 2.54 4.21
CA LEU A 372 -11.92 3.07 4.32
C LEU A 372 -11.94 4.48 4.92
N TYR A 373 -11.16 4.69 6.00
CA TYR A 373 -11.05 5.98 6.67
C TYR A 373 -10.54 7.09 5.74
N ARG A 374 -9.63 6.77 4.81
CA ARG A 374 -9.06 7.68 3.81
C ARG A 374 -9.92 7.84 2.55
N GLY A 375 -10.98 7.05 2.40
CA GLY A 375 -11.79 7.03 1.19
C GLY A 375 -11.09 6.39 0.00
N ALA A 376 -10.05 5.58 0.26
CA ALA A 376 -9.49 4.69 -0.74
C ALA A 376 -10.43 3.51 -0.95
N PHE A 377 -10.91 2.86 0.11
CA PHE A 377 -11.85 1.73 -0.02
C PHE A 377 -13.29 2.17 0.18
N SER A 378 -14.19 1.57 -0.59
CA SER A 378 -15.63 1.58 -0.38
C SER A 378 -16.08 0.43 0.53
N VAL A 379 -17.38 0.38 0.86
CA VAL A 379 -17.97 -0.77 1.56
C VAL A 379 -17.87 -2.02 0.69
N ARG A 380 -18.14 -1.91 -0.62
CA ARG A 380 -17.98 -3.00 -1.58
C ARG A 380 -16.56 -3.51 -1.58
N ASP A 381 -15.57 -2.63 -1.63
CA ASP A 381 -14.15 -3.03 -1.65
C ASP A 381 -13.76 -3.82 -0.39
N VAL A 382 -14.26 -3.40 0.78
CA VAL A 382 -14.05 -4.11 2.05
C VAL A 382 -14.70 -5.49 2.02
N GLU A 383 -15.93 -5.61 1.53
CA GLU A 383 -16.61 -6.90 1.43
C GLU A 383 -15.93 -7.84 0.43
N THR A 384 -15.52 -7.35 -0.74
CA THR A 384 -14.76 -8.14 -1.73
C THR A 384 -13.46 -8.70 -1.14
N ILE A 385 -12.74 -7.92 -0.34
CA ILE A 385 -11.53 -8.41 0.35
C ILE A 385 -11.89 -9.42 1.44
N ALA A 386 -12.97 -9.19 2.17
CA ALA A 386 -13.42 -10.08 3.24
C ALA A 386 -13.83 -11.46 2.72
N ASP A 387 -14.40 -11.54 1.52
CA ASP A 387 -14.79 -12.80 0.86
C ASP A 387 -13.57 -13.67 0.48
N ASP A 388 -12.39 -13.06 0.33
CA ASP A 388 -11.12 -13.76 0.09
C ASP A 388 -10.44 -14.25 1.41
N LEU A 389 -11.05 -14.00 2.57
CA LEU A 389 -10.55 -14.40 3.91
C LEU A 389 -11.33 -15.60 4.46
N SER A 390 -10.76 -16.31 5.44
CA SER A 390 -11.54 -17.30 6.20
C SER A 390 -12.66 -16.62 6.98
N GLU A 391 -13.74 -17.33 7.30
CA GLU A 391 -14.91 -16.76 7.99
C GLU A 391 -14.53 -16.01 9.29
N GLU A 392 -13.64 -16.60 10.09
CA GLU A 392 -13.14 -15.98 11.31
C GLU A 392 -12.33 -14.70 11.03
N GLN A 393 -11.42 -14.74 10.04
CA GLN A 393 -10.63 -13.57 9.66
C GLN A 393 -11.52 -12.47 9.07
N ALA A 394 -12.49 -12.82 8.22
CA ALA A 394 -13.42 -11.90 7.60
C ALA A 394 -14.23 -11.11 8.65
N SER A 395 -14.75 -11.79 9.68
CA SER A 395 -15.47 -11.12 10.78
C SER A 395 -14.59 -10.13 11.56
N ARG A 396 -13.34 -10.50 11.86
CA ARG A 396 -12.37 -9.61 12.53
C ARG A 396 -11.97 -8.43 11.64
N PHE A 397 -11.69 -8.69 10.38
CA PHE A 397 -11.34 -7.69 9.37
C PHE A 397 -12.46 -6.64 9.21
N ARG A 398 -13.71 -7.07 9.00
CA ARG A 398 -14.88 -6.17 8.92
C ARG A 398 -14.98 -5.26 10.13
N ARG A 399 -14.86 -5.82 11.34
CA ARG A 399 -14.91 -5.02 12.59
C ARG A 399 -13.81 -3.94 12.64
N LEU A 400 -12.59 -4.26 12.20
CA LEU A 400 -11.48 -3.31 12.18
C LEU A 400 -11.70 -2.21 11.14
N MET A 401 -12.14 -2.56 9.94
CA MET A 401 -12.37 -1.61 8.85
C MET A 401 -13.53 -0.66 9.18
N TYR A 402 -14.66 -1.21 9.64
CA TYR A 402 -15.86 -0.41 9.92
C TYR A 402 -15.79 0.39 11.23
N ALA A 403 -14.82 0.12 12.11
CA ALA A 403 -14.56 0.95 13.29
C ALA A 403 -14.09 2.38 12.93
N ARG A 404 -13.61 2.61 11.70
CA ARG A 404 -13.13 3.92 11.23
C ARG A 404 -13.83 4.31 9.93
N PRO A 405 -15.06 4.87 10.00
CA PRO A 405 -15.78 5.35 8.82
C PRO A 405 -15.01 6.48 8.11
N PHE A 406 -15.37 6.76 6.86
CA PHE A 406 -14.69 7.76 6.04
C PHE A 406 -14.56 9.12 6.74
N GLY A 407 -13.31 9.59 6.92
CA GLY A 407 -12.98 10.77 7.71
C GLY A 407 -13.62 12.06 7.19
N ARG A 408 -13.80 12.19 5.88
CA ARG A 408 -14.45 13.36 5.26
C ARG A 408 -15.91 13.52 5.69
N ASN A 409 -16.59 12.41 6.00
CA ASN A 409 -17.99 12.40 6.44
C ASN A 409 -18.14 12.60 7.96
N THR A 410 -17.07 12.40 8.73
CA THR A 410 -17.11 12.40 10.20
C THR A 410 -16.31 13.52 10.86
N LEU A 411 -15.37 14.15 10.14
CA LEU A 411 -14.56 15.25 10.66
C LEU A 411 -15.13 16.61 10.27
N PHE A 412 -14.92 17.60 11.14
CA PHE A 412 -15.38 18.98 10.97
C PHE A 412 -14.26 19.99 11.26
N GLY A 413 -14.41 21.22 10.74
CA GLY A 413 -13.51 22.33 11.04
C GLY A 413 -12.05 22.06 10.67
N TRP A 414 -11.12 22.44 11.56
CA TRP A 414 -9.68 22.28 11.32
C TRP A 414 -9.26 20.81 11.16
N LYS A 415 -9.94 19.86 11.84
CA LYS A 415 -9.63 18.43 11.71
C LYS A 415 -9.92 17.92 10.30
N ARG A 416 -11.03 18.36 9.70
CA ARG A 416 -11.34 18.03 8.30
C ARG A 416 -10.31 18.64 7.34
N ALA A 417 -9.95 19.90 7.54
CA ALA A 417 -8.91 20.56 6.74
C ALA A 417 -7.54 19.85 6.87
N ALA A 418 -7.20 19.38 8.07
CA ALA A 418 -6.00 18.58 8.32
C ALA A 418 -6.05 17.21 7.63
N PHE A 419 -7.19 16.52 7.72
CA PHE A 419 -7.42 15.21 7.11
C PHE A 419 -7.35 15.26 5.58
N GLU A 420 -8.03 16.22 4.94
CA GLU A 420 -8.03 16.38 3.48
C GLU A 420 -6.66 16.75 2.91
N ARG A 421 -5.74 17.22 3.76
CA ARG A 421 -4.34 17.51 3.40
C ARG A 421 -3.35 16.47 3.93
N GLY A 422 -3.86 15.35 4.45
CA GLY A 422 -3.05 14.23 4.90
C GLY A 422 -2.21 14.49 6.16
N LEU A 423 -2.54 15.50 6.98
CA LEU A 423 -1.82 15.81 8.22
C LEU A 423 -2.11 14.84 9.36
N ILE A 424 -3.37 14.42 9.48
CA ILE A 424 -3.85 13.51 10.53
C ILE A 424 -4.46 12.26 9.93
#